data_AF-A0A8J9VLF6-F1
#
_entry.id   AF-A0A8J9VLF6-F1
#
_cell.length_a   1.000
_cell.length_b   1.000
_cell.length_c   1.000
_cell.angle_alpha   90.00
_cell.angle_beta   90.00
_cell.angle_gamma   90.00
#
_symmetry.space_group_name_H-M   'P 1'
#
loop_
_entity.id
_entity.type
_entity.pdbx_description
1 polymer ?
#
loop_
_entity_poly.entity_id
_entity_poly.type
_entity_poly.pdbx_seq_one_letter_code
_entity_poly.pdbx_strand_id
1 'polypeptide(L)'
;MLRLLYKSLTTKHSTCIRSIVTNRRYHFKTGDSAELTKTFSADDVLTFSSLCGDTNPLHLDEEYAKTTRFGRCIVHGVLINGLISAVLGTKLPGPGAIFVSQDIKFPAPLYVNESVTAAVEILDIRKSVMVCSTTCTATGTSKVVMSGKVYLMVPKDENKPTADESS
;
A
#
# COMPACT_ATOMS: atom_id res chain seq x y z
N MET A 1 -36.39 8.69 -25.97
CA MET A 1 -35.77 10.03 -25.84
C MET A 1 -35.04 10.18 -24.49
N LEU A 2 -34.23 9.19 -24.07
CA LEU A 2 -33.48 9.24 -22.79
C LEU A 2 -32.11 8.53 -22.87
N ARG A 3 -31.58 8.31 -24.08
CA ARG A 3 -30.26 7.67 -24.34
C ARG A 3 -29.23 8.61 -24.98
N LEU A 4 -29.57 9.88 -25.19
CA LEU A 4 -28.70 10.85 -25.88
C LEU A 4 -28.12 11.95 -24.97
N LEU A 5 -28.49 12.02 -23.68
CA LEU A 5 -27.98 13.06 -22.77
C LEU A 5 -26.76 12.63 -21.91
N TYR A 6 -26.38 11.35 -21.91
CA TYR A 6 -25.22 10.89 -21.12
C TYR A 6 -23.87 10.97 -21.84
N LYS A 7 -23.86 11.19 -23.17
CA LYS A 7 -22.63 11.28 -23.98
C LYS A 7 -22.04 12.69 -24.10
N SER A 8 -22.64 13.70 -23.49
CA SER A 8 -22.21 15.11 -23.66
C SER A 8 -21.46 15.72 -22.46
N LEU A 9 -21.27 14.99 -21.36
CA LEU A 9 -20.63 15.52 -20.14
C LEU A 9 -19.31 14.83 -19.74
N THR A 10 -18.82 13.88 -20.54
CA THR A 10 -17.64 13.07 -20.19
C THR A 10 -16.44 13.24 -21.13
N THR A 11 -16.35 14.33 -21.89
CA THR A 11 -15.25 14.52 -22.85
C THR A 11 -14.21 15.58 -22.46
N LYS A 12 -14.46 16.40 -21.42
CA LYS A 12 -13.53 17.49 -21.04
C LYS A 12 -12.69 17.25 -19.79
N HIS A 13 -13.01 16.27 -18.95
CA HIS A 13 -12.22 15.97 -17.73
C HIS A 13 -11.21 14.82 -17.91
N SER A 14 -11.38 13.95 -18.90
CA SER A 14 -10.49 12.81 -19.13
C SER A 14 -9.13 13.21 -19.72
N THR A 15 -9.02 14.37 -20.37
CA THR A 15 -7.79 14.80 -21.05
C THR A 15 -6.73 15.36 -20.08
N CYS A 16 -7.16 15.97 -18.96
CA CYS A 16 -6.24 16.57 -17.98
C CYS A 16 -5.55 15.50 -17.09
N ILE A 17 -6.24 14.40 -16.78
CA ILE A 17 -5.64 13.29 -16.00
C ILE A 17 -4.65 12.50 -16.85
N ARG A 18 -4.92 12.32 -18.15
CA ARG A 18 -4.02 11.60 -19.06
C ARG A 18 -2.64 12.25 -19.17
N SER A 19 -2.56 13.59 -19.24
CA SER A 19 -1.27 14.27 -19.47
C SER A 19 -0.36 14.33 -18.24
N ILE A 20 -0.88 14.13 -17.03
CA ILE A 20 -0.09 14.12 -15.78
C ILE A 20 0.57 12.74 -15.54
N VAL A 21 -0.03 11.67 -16.06
CA VAL A 21 0.47 10.29 -15.90
C VAL A 21 1.56 9.96 -16.94
N THR A 22 1.49 10.53 -18.14
CA THR A 22 2.36 10.14 -19.27
C THR A 22 3.73 10.80 -19.31
N ASN A 23 4.09 11.66 -18.35
CA ASN A 23 5.35 12.43 -18.41
C ASN A 23 6.24 12.34 -17.15
N ARG A 24 5.97 11.41 -16.23
CA ARG A 24 6.89 11.17 -15.10
C ARG A 24 8.01 10.25 -15.55
N ARG A 25 9.23 10.80 -15.66
CA ARG A 25 10.45 10.00 -15.57
C ARG A 25 10.61 9.55 -14.13
N TYR A 26 10.51 8.26 -13.90
CA TYR A 26 10.70 7.68 -12.58
C TYR A 26 12.19 7.37 -12.37
N HIS A 27 12.90 8.25 -11.67
CA HIS A 27 14.29 8.02 -11.27
C HIS A 27 14.30 7.38 -9.87
N PHE A 28 14.24 6.06 -9.84
CA PHE A 28 14.38 5.27 -8.61
C PHE A 28 15.81 4.74 -8.48
N LYS A 29 16.32 4.69 -7.25
CA LYS A 29 17.58 4.02 -6.91
C LYS A 29 17.41 3.14 -5.67
N THR A 30 18.26 2.13 -5.53
CA THR A 30 18.38 1.35 -4.30
C THR A 30 18.64 2.29 -3.11
N GLY A 31 17.97 2.01 -1.99
CA GLY A 31 18.00 2.84 -0.77
C GLY A 31 16.97 3.97 -0.75
N ASP A 32 16.29 4.28 -1.86
CA ASP A 32 15.14 5.18 -1.80
C ASP A 32 14.06 4.56 -0.92
N SER A 33 13.45 5.40 -0.07
CA SER A 33 12.44 4.95 0.89
C SER A 33 11.28 5.93 0.98
N ALA A 34 10.14 5.41 1.42
CA ALA A 34 8.97 6.19 1.74
C ALA A 34 8.21 5.53 2.90
N GLU A 35 7.50 6.37 3.65
CA GLU A 35 6.70 5.91 4.78
C GLU A 35 5.34 6.58 4.85
N LEU A 36 4.42 5.96 5.58
CA LEU A 36 3.11 6.48 5.92
C LEU A 36 2.75 6.02 7.33
N THR A 37 2.25 6.95 8.15
CA THR A 37 1.79 6.65 9.50
C THR A 37 0.27 6.73 9.55
N LYS A 38 -0.38 5.76 10.21
CA LYS A 38 -1.82 5.76 10.49
C LYS A 38 -2.10 5.22 11.89
N THR A 39 -3.13 5.76 12.53
CA THR A 39 -3.79 5.16 13.70
C THR A 39 -5.08 4.51 13.23
N PHE A 40 -5.27 3.23 13.52
CA PHE A 40 -6.51 2.53 13.17
C PHE A 40 -7.50 2.59 14.34
N SER A 41 -8.65 3.21 14.12
CA SER A 41 -9.73 3.25 15.11
C SER A 41 -10.51 1.93 15.14
N ALA A 42 -11.39 1.78 16.13
CA ALA A 42 -12.34 0.66 16.16
C ALA A 42 -13.26 0.67 14.92
N ASP A 43 -13.64 1.86 14.42
CA ASP A 43 -14.46 2.00 13.22
C ASP A 43 -13.71 1.58 11.94
N ASP A 44 -12.41 1.88 11.83
CA ASP A 44 -11.57 1.37 10.72
C ASP A 44 -11.58 -0.16 10.72
N VAL A 45 -11.42 -0.78 11.89
CA VAL A 45 -11.36 -2.24 12.06
C VAL A 45 -12.72 -2.88 11.75
N LEU A 46 -13.82 -2.29 12.22
CA LEU A 46 -15.18 -2.73 11.92
C LEU A 46 -15.51 -2.60 10.43
N THR A 47 -15.11 -1.48 9.82
CA THR A 47 -15.29 -1.24 8.38
C THR A 47 -14.53 -2.27 7.56
N PHE A 48 -13.29 -2.57 7.94
CA PHE A 48 -12.50 -3.59 7.27
C PHE A 48 -13.11 -4.98 7.43
N SER A 49 -13.55 -5.35 8.64
CA SER A 49 -14.26 -6.61 8.89
C SER A 49 -15.50 -6.75 8.01
N SER A 50 -16.29 -5.68 7.89
CA SER A 50 -17.48 -5.66 7.03
C SER A 50 -17.13 -5.81 5.55
N LEU A 51 -16.01 -5.23 5.11
CA LEU A 51 -15.53 -5.29 3.73
C LEU A 51 -14.98 -6.67 3.36
N CYS A 52 -14.16 -7.28 4.23
CA CYS A 52 -13.45 -8.52 3.92
C CYS A 52 -14.16 -9.80 4.43
N GLY A 53 -15.14 -9.65 5.33
CA GLY A 53 -15.86 -10.75 5.96
C GLY A 53 -15.15 -11.39 7.16
N ASP A 54 -13.96 -10.92 7.54
CA ASP A 54 -13.27 -11.39 8.75
C ASP A 54 -13.90 -10.79 10.01
N THR A 55 -14.86 -11.54 10.57
CA THR A 55 -15.63 -11.20 11.76
C THR A 55 -15.09 -11.86 13.03
N ASN A 56 -13.81 -12.28 13.04
CA ASN A 56 -13.21 -12.89 14.20
C ASN A 56 -13.32 -11.95 15.43
N PRO A 57 -13.92 -12.40 16.55
CA PRO A 57 -14.18 -11.55 17.72
C PRO A 57 -12.89 -11.00 18.35
N LEU A 58 -11.74 -11.61 18.07
CA LEU A 58 -10.42 -11.08 18.49
C LEU A 58 -10.17 -9.63 18.02
N HIS A 59 -10.83 -9.21 16.94
CA HIS A 59 -10.69 -7.86 16.38
C HIS A 59 -11.81 -6.91 16.81
N LEU A 60 -12.95 -7.43 17.29
CA LEU A 60 -14.21 -6.68 17.38
C LEU A 60 -14.83 -6.64 18.78
N ASP A 61 -14.51 -7.61 19.63
CA ASP A 61 -15.13 -7.78 20.94
C ASP A 61 -14.08 -7.72 22.05
N GLU A 62 -14.11 -6.65 22.84
CA GLU A 62 -13.17 -6.44 23.93
C GLU A 62 -13.34 -7.46 25.06
N GLU A 63 -14.54 -7.96 25.34
CA GLU A 63 -14.75 -8.99 26.36
C GLU A 63 -14.16 -10.32 25.91
N TYR A 64 -14.35 -10.69 24.65
CA TYR A 64 -13.68 -11.86 24.08
C TYR A 64 -12.15 -11.66 24.10
N ALA A 65 -11.65 -10.51 23.64
CA ALA A 65 -10.22 -10.28 23.54
C ALA A 65 -9.49 -10.32 24.90
N LYS A 66 -10.13 -9.87 25.99
CA LYS A 66 -9.63 -10.01 27.38
C LYS A 66 -9.36 -11.45 27.80
N THR A 67 -10.10 -12.42 27.24
CA THR A 67 -9.90 -13.85 27.53
C THR A 67 -8.68 -14.44 26.81
N THR A 68 -8.12 -13.72 25.83
CA THR A 68 -6.98 -14.16 25.04
C THR A 68 -5.66 -13.63 25.61
N ARG A 69 -4.52 -14.15 25.13
CA ARG A 69 -3.19 -13.64 25.50
C ARG A 69 -2.95 -12.17 25.14
N PHE A 70 -3.79 -11.57 24.29
CA PHE A 70 -3.65 -10.19 23.84
C PHE A 70 -4.29 -9.19 24.82
N GLY A 71 -5.29 -9.61 25.61
CA GLY A 71 -5.93 -8.81 26.65
C GLY A 71 -6.81 -7.65 26.17
N ARG A 72 -6.79 -7.31 24.89
CA ARG A 72 -7.60 -6.26 24.22
C ARG A 72 -7.63 -6.50 22.71
N CYS A 73 -8.56 -5.85 22.01
CA CYS A 73 -8.70 -5.98 20.56
C CYS A 73 -7.41 -5.58 19.81
N ILE A 74 -7.09 -6.35 18.77
CA ILE A 74 -5.95 -6.10 17.88
C ILE A 74 -6.43 -5.79 16.46
N VAL A 75 -5.64 -5.01 15.72
CA VAL A 75 -5.91 -4.70 14.31
C VAL A 75 -5.63 -5.93 13.45
N HIS A 76 -6.46 -6.21 12.44
CA HIS A 76 -6.20 -7.28 11.46
C HIS A 76 -4.82 -7.05 10.80
N GLY A 77 -3.96 -8.08 10.78
CA GLY A 77 -2.63 -7.97 10.17
C GLY A 77 -2.68 -7.54 8.69
N VAL A 78 -3.65 -8.07 7.94
CA VAL A 78 -3.89 -7.70 6.54
C VAL A 78 -4.39 -6.26 6.36
N LEU A 79 -5.10 -5.68 7.34
CA LEU A 79 -5.44 -4.25 7.31
C LEU A 79 -4.19 -3.38 7.45
N ILE A 80 -3.25 -3.78 8.31
CA ILE A 80 -1.93 -3.13 8.42
C ILE A 80 -1.17 -3.22 7.09
N ASN A 81 -1.25 -4.37 6.39
CA ASN A 81 -0.63 -4.53 5.07
C ASN A 81 -1.22 -3.59 4.01
N GLY A 82 -2.50 -3.23 4.14
CA GLY A 82 -3.12 -2.19 3.31
C GLY A 82 -2.35 -0.86 3.34
N LEU A 83 -1.66 -0.54 4.44
CA LEU A 83 -0.83 0.66 4.56
C LEU A 83 0.43 0.57 3.69
N ILE A 84 1.03 -0.63 3.53
CA ILE A 84 2.12 -0.85 2.56
C ILE A 84 1.61 -0.65 1.14
N SER A 85 0.43 -1.20 0.80
CA SER A 85 -0.20 -0.95 -0.50
C SER A 85 -0.40 0.56 -0.75
N ALA A 86 -0.77 1.33 0.28
CA ALA A 86 -0.91 2.78 0.16
C ALA A 86 0.42 3.48 -0.09
N VAL A 87 1.49 3.12 0.63
CA VAL A 87 2.85 3.67 0.38
C VAL A 87 3.29 3.38 -1.05
N LEU A 88 3.12 2.13 -1.51
CA LEU A 88 3.55 1.68 -2.83
C LEU A 88 2.76 2.34 -3.96
N GLY A 89 1.44 2.44 -3.81
CA GLY A 89 0.56 2.99 -4.84
C GLY A 89 0.54 4.52 -4.92
N THR A 90 0.96 5.23 -3.85
CA THR A 90 0.82 6.69 -3.76
C THR A 90 2.12 7.46 -3.56
N LYS A 91 3.17 6.84 -3.01
CA LYS A 91 4.45 7.50 -2.70
C LYS A 91 5.61 6.93 -3.49
N LEU A 92 5.95 5.66 -3.26
CA LEU A 92 7.13 5.01 -3.83
C LEU A 92 6.80 3.54 -4.13
N PRO A 93 6.70 3.11 -5.40
CA PRO A 93 6.99 3.87 -6.62
C PRO A 93 5.94 4.94 -6.97
N GLY A 94 4.74 4.82 -6.43
CA GLY A 94 3.60 5.65 -6.77
C GLY A 94 2.77 5.10 -7.93
N PRO A 95 1.96 5.96 -8.60
CA PRO A 95 1.00 5.52 -9.61
C PRO A 95 1.61 4.70 -10.75
N GLY A 96 0.96 3.61 -11.11
CA GLY A 96 1.39 2.70 -12.19
C GLY A 96 2.23 1.51 -11.70
N ALA A 97 2.65 1.49 -10.44
CA ALA A 97 3.22 0.30 -9.83
C ALA A 97 2.16 -0.81 -9.73
N ILE A 98 2.53 -2.03 -10.12
CA ILE A 98 1.71 -3.23 -10.02
C ILE A 98 2.31 -4.13 -8.94
N PHE A 99 1.50 -4.42 -7.93
CA PHE A 99 1.82 -5.30 -6.82
C PHE A 99 1.81 -6.76 -7.32
N VAL A 100 2.96 -7.44 -7.34
CA VAL A 100 3.10 -8.80 -7.93
C VAL A 100 2.99 -9.87 -6.86
N SER A 101 3.83 -9.78 -5.82
CA SER A 101 3.86 -10.74 -4.71
C SER A 101 4.49 -10.11 -3.48
N GLN A 102 4.23 -10.70 -2.32
CA GLN A 102 4.79 -10.24 -1.06
C GLN A 102 4.93 -11.41 -0.07
N ASP A 103 6.06 -11.43 0.62
CA ASP A 103 6.30 -12.26 1.79
C ASP A 103 6.08 -11.40 3.04
N ILE A 104 5.26 -11.88 3.98
CA ILE A 104 4.87 -11.11 5.18
C ILE A 104 5.06 -11.96 6.45
N LYS A 105 5.53 -11.31 7.51
CA LYS A 105 5.58 -11.83 8.88
C LYS A 105 4.89 -10.85 9.82
N PHE A 106 4.15 -11.37 10.81
CA PHE A 106 3.48 -10.60 11.87
C PHE A 106 4.08 -10.93 13.25
N PRO A 107 5.26 -10.38 13.60
CA PRO A 107 5.97 -10.75 14.83
C PRO A 107 5.30 -10.27 16.13
N ALA A 108 4.48 -9.23 16.08
CA ALA A 108 3.78 -8.67 17.24
C ALA A 108 2.43 -8.07 16.85
N PRO A 109 1.46 -7.97 17.78
CA PRO A 109 0.18 -7.32 17.51
C PRO A 109 0.32 -5.80 17.47
N LEU A 110 -0.49 -5.18 16.61
CA LEU A 110 -0.86 -3.77 16.73
C LEU A 110 -2.22 -3.71 17.41
N TYR A 111 -2.34 -2.90 18.47
CA TYR A 111 -3.60 -2.76 19.16
C TYR A 111 -4.44 -1.64 18.56
N VAL A 112 -5.76 -1.73 18.70
CA VAL A 112 -6.67 -0.67 18.24
C VAL A 112 -6.30 0.66 18.91
N ASN A 113 -6.37 1.75 18.15
CA ASN A 113 -5.94 3.09 18.53
C ASN A 113 -4.42 3.28 18.75
N GLU A 114 -3.58 2.27 18.46
CA GLU A 114 -2.14 2.49 18.34
C GLU A 114 -1.78 3.01 16.94
N SER A 115 -0.85 3.95 16.88
CA SER A 115 -0.26 4.43 15.63
C SER A 115 0.78 3.43 15.10
N VAL A 116 0.78 3.23 13.80
CA VAL A 116 1.77 2.40 13.09
C VAL A 116 2.34 3.18 11.91
N THR A 117 3.66 3.09 11.75
CA THR A 117 4.40 3.63 10.61
C THR A 117 4.80 2.49 9.70
N ALA A 118 4.23 2.48 8.49
CA ALA A 118 4.62 1.60 7.40
C ALA A 118 5.74 2.27 6.60
N ALA A 119 6.86 1.58 6.43
CA ALA A 119 8.02 2.00 5.67
C ALA A 119 8.35 0.99 4.58
N VAL A 120 8.78 1.50 3.44
CA VAL A 120 9.26 0.74 2.29
C VAL A 120 10.61 1.30 1.89
N GLU A 121 11.56 0.42 1.58
CA GLU A 121 12.87 0.79 1.02
C GLU A 121 13.19 -0.10 -0.19
N ILE A 122 13.69 0.51 -1.27
CA ILE A 122 14.09 -0.21 -2.47
C ILE A 122 15.38 -0.98 -2.21
N LEU A 123 15.34 -2.30 -2.40
CA LEU A 123 16.51 -3.18 -2.29
C LEU A 123 17.19 -3.39 -3.64
N ASP A 124 16.41 -3.59 -4.71
CA ASP A 124 16.94 -3.86 -6.05
C ASP A 124 15.94 -3.40 -7.12
N ILE A 125 16.47 -3.00 -8.28
CA ILE A 125 15.70 -2.61 -9.45
C ILE A 125 16.36 -3.24 -10.69
N ARG A 126 15.62 -4.09 -11.40
CA ARG A 126 16.08 -4.70 -12.65
C ARG A 126 14.99 -4.60 -13.71
N LYS A 127 15.28 -3.84 -14.77
CA LYS A 127 14.32 -3.54 -15.86
C LYS A 127 13.05 -2.91 -15.25
N SER A 128 11.92 -3.60 -15.34
CA SER A 128 10.64 -3.17 -14.77
C SER A 128 10.32 -3.83 -13.44
N VAL A 129 11.21 -4.66 -12.88
CA VAL A 129 10.99 -5.33 -11.60
C VAL A 129 11.69 -4.55 -10.49
N MET A 130 10.95 -4.24 -9.44
CA MET A 130 11.46 -3.60 -8.22
C MET A 130 11.20 -4.52 -7.02
N VAL A 131 12.21 -4.67 -6.18
CA VAL A 131 12.13 -5.41 -4.92
C VAL A 131 12.31 -4.42 -3.78
N CYS A 132 11.37 -4.41 -2.83
CA CYS A 132 11.45 -3.55 -1.66
C CYS A 132 11.39 -4.36 -0.37
N SER A 133 12.09 -3.91 0.67
CA SER A 133 11.79 -4.30 2.04
C SER A 133 10.55 -3.55 2.51
N THR A 134 9.79 -4.18 3.39
CA THR A 134 8.58 -3.58 3.98
C THR A 134 8.60 -3.81 5.48
N THR A 135 8.37 -2.75 6.26
CA THR A 135 8.28 -2.85 7.73
C THR A 135 7.14 -1.99 8.22
N CYS A 136 6.36 -2.48 9.17
CA CYS A 136 5.44 -1.68 9.96
C CYS A 136 5.84 -1.74 11.43
N THR A 137 6.06 -0.58 12.03
CA THR A 137 6.49 -0.43 13.42
C THR A 137 5.48 0.42 14.17
N ALA A 138 5.09 0.03 15.38
CA ALA A 138 4.27 0.88 16.22
C ALA A 138 5.01 2.20 16.49
N THR A 139 4.39 3.31 16.12
CA THR A 139 5.06 4.62 16.03
C THR A 139 5.64 5.04 17.37
N GLY A 140 6.90 5.51 17.37
CA GLY A 140 7.61 5.91 18.59
C GLY A 140 8.15 4.74 19.42
N THR A 141 8.10 3.51 18.92
CA THR A 141 8.62 2.31 19.58
C THR A 141 9.51 1.50 18.66
N SER A 142 10.20 0.48 19.18
CA SER A 142 10.90 -0.53 18.39
C SER A 142 10.04 -1.77 18.07
N LYS A 143 8.74 -1.75 18.42
CA LYS A 143 7.83 -2.89 18.22
C LYS A 143 7.45 -3.01 16.75
N VAL A 144 8.16 -3.88 16.04
CA VAL A 144 7.79 -4.31 14.68
C VAL A 144 6.53 -5.15 14.76
N VAL A 145 5.49 -4.76 14.04
CA VAL A 145 4.21 -5.48 13.97
C VAL A 145 4.04 -6.22 12.64
N MET A 146 4.75 -5.76 11.61
CA MET A 146 4.81 -6.44 10.31
C MET A 146 6.19 -6.25 9.68
N SER A 147 6.71 -7.27 9.01
CA SER A 147 7.94 -7.15 8.21
C SER A 147 7.87 -8.08 7.01
N GLY A 148 8.63 -7.78 5.95
CA GLY A 148 8.52 -8.53 4.72
C GLY A 148 9.33 -8.00 3.55
N LYS A 149 9.06 -8.58 2.38
CA LYS A 149 9.55 -8.13 1.09
C LYS A 149 8.41 -8.13 0.09
N VAL A 150 8.41 -7.15 -0.80
CA VAL A 150 7.43 -7.01 -1.87
C VAL A 150 8.12 -6.94 -3.23
N TYR A 151 7.49 -7.56 -4.22
CA TYR A 151 7.89 -7.54 -5.61
C TYR A 151 6.86 -6.74 -6.40
N LEU A 152 7.35 -5.78 -7.18
CA LEU A 152 6.53 -4.85 -7.94
C LEU A 152 6.98 -4.88 -9.40
N MET A 153 6.03 -4.66 -10.30
CA MET A 153 6.34 -4.16 -11.64
C MET A 153 6.14 -2.65 -11.66
N VAL A 154 7.13 -1.92 -12.17
CA VAL A 154 7.05 -0.48 -12.39
C VAL A 154 7.00 -0.16 -13.88
N PRO A 155 6.30 0.91 -14.31
CA PRO A 155 6.28 1.33 -15.70
C PRO A 155 7.69 1.56 -16.22
N LYS A 156 7.93 1.19 -17.50
CA LYS A 156 9.20 1.52 -18.16
C LYS A 156 9.25 3.01 -18.42
N ASP A 157 10.44 3.58 -18.34
CA ASP A 157 10.71 4.94 -18.80
C ASP A 157 10.61 4.94 -20.33
N GLU A 158 9.48 5.38 -20.90
CA GLU A 158 9.20 5.31 -22.35
C GLU A 158 10.07 6.25 -23.20
N ASN A 159 11.01 6.98 -22.59
CA ASN A 159 11.87 7.98 -23.24
C ASN A 159 13.37 7.63 -23.26
N LYS A 160 13.75 6.36 -23.10
CA LYS A 160 15.14 5.95 -23.38
C LYS A 160 15.30 5.83 -24.92
N PRO A 161 16.20 6.58 -25.58
CA PRO A 161 16.46 6.35 -27.00
C PRO A 161 16.86 4.88 -27.17
N THR A 162 16.14 4.17 -28.03
CA THR A 162 16.50 2.82 -28.44
C THR A 162 17.85 2.90 -29.14
N ALA A 163 18.83 2.14 -28.66
CA ALA A 163 20.19 2.10 -29.20
C ALA A 163 20.30 1.48 -30.61
N ASP A 164 19.18 1.36 -31.34
CA ASP A 164 19.05 0.66 -32.62
C ASP A 164 18.75 1.60 -33.81
N GLU A 165 18.82 2.93 -33.64
CA GLU A 165 18.65 3.90 -34.75
C GLU A 165 19.96 4.66 -35.09
N SER A 166 21.10 4.00 -34.96
CA SER A 166 22.36 4.47 -35.55
C SER A 166 23.15 3.31 -36.13
N SER A 167 22.73 2.85 -37.31
CA SER A 167 23.53 2.04 -38.25
C SER A 167 23.08 2.36 -39.66
#